data_AF-A0A3L7Y4N7-F1
#
_entry.id   AF-A0A3L7Y4N7-F1
#
_cell.length_a   1.000
_cell.length_b   1.000
_cell.length_c   1.000
_cell.angle_alpha   90.00
_cell.angle_beta   90.00
_cell.angle_gamma   90.00
#
_symmetry.space_group_name_H-M   'P 1'
#
loop_
_entity.id
_entity.type
_entity.pdbx_description
1 polymer ?
#
loop_
_entity_poly.entity_id
_entity_poly.type
_entity_poly.pdbx_seq_one_letter_code
_entity_poly.pdbx_strand_id
1 'polypeptide(L)'
;MRAAVVRGAALAAVVNLAIWFVAALAGVVPPLAESVPTVVGVAFASAGGVGAAGMVARIFLSKWRRYLWDRAALLVLLMSLGSPLGLALGVIPVSPIDPTNELLISFKEGIALIYAVLHFTTYFAVQRTVAKEFSA
;
A
#
# COMPACT_ATOMS: atom_id res chain seq x y z
N MET A 1 9.07 3.90 18.75
CA MET A 1 9.21 3.74 17.27
C MET A 1 9.16 2.28 16.79
N ARG A 2 10.09 1.38 17.19
CA ARG A 2 10.14 -0.02 16.67
C ARG A 2 8.81 -0.77 16.85
N ALA A 3 8.20 -0.70 18.03
CA ALA A 3 6.92 -1.34 18.31
C ALA A 3 5.77 -0.77 17.45
N ALA A 4 5.75 0.55 17.22
CA ALA A 4 4.76 1.19 16.37
C ALA A 4 4.87 0.74 14.90
N VAL A 5 6.09 0.58 14.39
CA VAL A 5 6.35 0.05 13.04
C VAL A 5 5.83 -1.39 12.92
N VAL A 6 6.15 -2.26 13.89
CA VAL A 6 5.68 -3.66 13.87
C VAL A 6 4.14 -3.73 13.88
N ARG A 7 3.50 -2.97 14.77
CA ARG A 7 2.02 -2.92 14.83
C ARG A 7 1.43 -2.38 13.54
N GLY A 8 2.02 -1.34 12.96
CA GLY A 8 1.55 -0.76 11.70
C GLY A 8 1.72 -1.73 10.54
N ALA A 9 2.86 -2.42 10.45
CA ALA A 9 3.15 -3.37 9.38
C ALA A 9 2.18 -4.56 9.43
N ALA A 10 1.93 -5.10 10.63
CA ALA A 10 0.93 -6.14 10.83
C ALA A 10 -0.47 -5.66 10.45
N LEU A 11 -0.87 -4.46 10.90
CA LEU A 11 -2.17 -3.88 10.57
C LEU A 11 -2.34 -3.69 9.06
N ALA A 12 -1.36 -3.08 8.40
CA ALA A 12 -1.38 -2.84 6.96
C ALA A 12 -1.49 -4.17 6.20
N ALA A 13 -0.62 -5.14 6.49
CA ALA A 13 -0.62 -6.43 5.83
C ALA A 13 -1.95 -7.18 6.01
N VAL A 14 -2.48 -7.26 7.23
CA VAL A 14 -3.75 -7.95 7.51
C VAL A 14 -4.93 -7.30 6.80
N VAL A 15 -5.06 -5.97 6.91
CA VAL A 15 -6.17 -5.24 6.27
C VAL A 15 -6.09 -5.35 4.76
N ASN A 16 -4.90 -5.25 4.19
CA ASN A 16 -4.69 -5.28 2.76
C ASN A 16 -4.91 -6.66 2.15
N LEU A 17 -4.48 -7.72 2.85
CA LEU A 17 -4.79 -9.08 2.47
C LEU A 17 -6.29 -9.37 2.56
N ALA A 18 -6.98 -8.87 3.60
CA ALA A 18 -8.43 -9.01 3.72
C ALA A 18 -9.18 -8.31 2.59
N ILE A 19 -8.77 -7.10 2.23
CA ILE A 19 -9.35 -6.35 1.10
C ILE A 19 -9.11 -7.08 -0.22
N TRP A 20 -7.90 -7.58 -0.45
CA TRP A 20 -7.58 -8.35 -1.65
C TRP A 20 -8.42 -9.63 -1.72
N PHE A 21 -8.56 -10.35 -0.62
CA PHE A 21 -9.37 -11.55 -0.53
C PHE A 21 -10.84 -11.26 -0.90
N VAL A 22 -11.44 -10.22 -0.32
CA VAL A 22 -12.81 -9.80 -0.63
C VAL A 22 -12.94 -9.39 -2.10
N ALA A 23 -11.96 -8.67 -2.64
CA ALA A 23 -11.95 -8.27 -4.05
C ALA A 23 -11.88 -9.48 -4.99
N ALA A 24 -11.09 -10.51 -4.64
CA ALA A 24 -11.01 -11.75 -5.41
C ALA A 24 -12.34 -12.50 -5.40
N LEU A 25 -13.01 -12.59 -4.24
CA LEU A 25 -14.35 -13.19 -4.13
C LEU A 25 -15.41 -12.42 -4.94
N ALA A 26 -15.27 -11.10 -5.04
CA ALA A 26 -16.16 -10.25 -5.81
C ALA A 26 -15.84 -10.22 -7.32
N GLY A 27 -14.80 -10.92 -7.77
CA GLY A 27 -14.37 -10.90 -9.17
C GLY A 27 -13.77 -9.56 -9.62
N VAL A 28 -13.28 -8.75 -8.68
CA VAL A 28 -12.60 -7.47 -8.97
C VAL A 28 -11.12 -7.71 -9.29
N VAL A 29 -10.51 -8.73 -8.70
CA VAL A 29 -9.12 -9.16 -9.00
C VAL A 29 -9.11 -10.66 -9.29
N PRO A 30 -8.02 -11.21 -9.88
CA PRO A 30 -7.96 -12.63 -10.20
C PRO A 30 -8.09 -13.51 -8.94
N PRO A 31 -8.58 -14.75 -9.10
CA PRO A 31 -8.63 -15.72 -8.01
C PRO A 31 -7.27 -15.91 -7.32
N LEU A 32 -7.29 -16.17 -6.02
CA LEU A 32 -6.07 -16.28 -5.21
C LEU A 32 -5.16 -17.42 -5.67
N ALA A 33 -5.75 -18.55 -6.09
CA ALA A 33 -5.01 -19.71 -6.58
C ALA A 33 -4.18 -19.40 -7.84
N GLU A 34 -4.63 -18.42 -8.62
CA GLU A 34 -4.02 -18.00 -9.89
C GLU A 34 -3.12 -16.76 -9.73
N SER A 35 -3.13 -16.14 -8.55
CA SER A 35 -2.43 -14.87 -8.28
C SER A 35 -1.55 -14.89 -7.02
N VAL A 36 -1.14 -16.07 -6.56
CA VAL A 36 -0.30 -16.24 -5.35
C VAL A 36 0.91 -15.31 -5.30
N PRO A 37 1.73 -15.14 -6.37
CA PRO A 37 2.85 -14.21 -6.35
C PRO A 37 2.43 -12.76 -6.09
N THR A 38 1.29 -12.34 -6.67
CA THR A 38 0.72 -11.01 -6.50
C THR A 38 0.25 -10.79 -5.07
N VAL A 39 -0.43 -11.77 -4.47
CA VAL A 39 -0.90 -11.71 -3.07
C VAL A 39 0.26 -11.61 -2.08
N VAL A 40 1.33 -12.38 -2.30
CA VAL A 40 2.56 -12.27 -1.48
C VAL A 40 3.19 -10.88 -1.64
N GLY A 41 3.22 -10.36 -2.87
CA GLY A 41 3.67 -9.00 -3.16
C GLY A 41 2.88 -7.94 -2.40
N VAL A 42 1.56 -8.10 -2.27
CA VAL A 42 0.70 -7.18 -1.51
C VAL A 42 1.07 -7.18 -0.03
N ALA A 43 1.24 -8.33 0.60
CA ALA A 43 1.64 -8.41 2.00
C ALA A 43 3.01 -7.75 2.24
N PHE A 44 3.98 -8.04 1.36
CA PHE A 44 5.32 -7.48 1.43
C PHE A 44 5.31 -5.96 1.24
N ALA A 45 4.61 -5.45 0.22
CA ALA A 45 4.51 -4.01 -0.05
C ALA A 45 3.81 -3.26 1.10
N SER A 46 2.78 -3.87 1.70
CA SER A 46 2.06 -3.30 2.84
C SER A 46 2.94 -3.15 4.07
N ALA A 47 3.67 -4.21 4.44
CA ALA A 47 4.61 -4.17 5.56
C ALA A 47 5.81 -3.25 5.27
N GLY A 48 6.34 -3.32 4.04
CA GLY A 48 7.46 -2.51 3.56
C GLY A 48 7.15 -1.01 3.58
N GLY A 49 5.95 -0.62 3.16
CA GLY A 49 5.50 0.78 3.18
C GLY A 49 5.50 1.38 4.59
N VAL A 50 5.04 0.61 5.59
CA VAL A 50 5.11 1.03 6.99
C VAL A 50 6.55 1.07 7.51
N GLY A 51 7.38 0.09 7.13
CA GLY A 51 8.79 0.07 7.46
C GLY A 51 9.53 1.31 6.95
N ALA A 52 9.29 1.67 5.68
CA ALA A 52 9.83 2.87 5.05
C ALA A 52 9.39 4.15 5.77
N ALA A 53 8.09 4.26 6.07
CA ALA A 53 7.56 5.37 6.87
C ALA A 53 8.27 5.45 8.23
N GLY A 54 8.47 4.32 8.92
CA GLY A 54 9.18 4.25 10.19
C GLY A 54 10.65 4.68 10.11
N MET A 55 11.33 4.46 8.98
CA MET A 55 12.70 4.94 8.75
C MET A 55 12.72 6.45 8.56
N VAL A 56 11.85 6.97 7.70
CA VAL A 56 11.72 8.41 7.41
C VAL A 56 11.29 9.18 8.67
N ALA A 57 10.39 8.62 9.48
CA ALA A 57 9.91 9.21 10.73
C ALA A 57 11.03 9.55 11.72
N ARG A 58 12.15 8.80 11.70
CA ARG A 58 13.30 9.04 12.59
C ARG A 58 14.04 10.34 12.28
N ILE A 59 13.86 10.89 11.07
CA ILE A 59 14.59 12.06 10.56
C ILE A 59 13.88 13.37 10.91
N PHE A 60 12.57 13.35 11.18
CA PHE A 60 11.84 14.57 11.56
C PHE A 60 12.31 15.01 12.94
N LEU A 61 12.99 16.16 13.08
CA LEU A 61 13.72 16.53 14.32
C LEU A 61 13.11 17.62 15.24
N SER A 62 12.03 18.32 14.89
CA SER A 62 11.63 19.58 15.57
C SER A 62 10.28 19.57 16.34
N LYS A 63 9.97 20.67 17.05
CA LYS A 63 8.66 20.93 17.70
C LYS A 63 7.45 20.79 16.76
N TRP A 64 7.65 20.87 15.45
CA TRP A 64 6.63 20.74 14.40
C TRP A 64 6.59 19.34 13.76
N ARG A 65 7.22 18.34 14.39
CA ARG A 65 7.35 16.95 13.91
C ARG A 65 6.06 16.41 13.33
N ARG A 66 4.94 16.53 14.04
CA ARG A 66 3.66 15.98 13.59
C ARG A 66 3.08 16.72 12.37
N TYR A 67 3.07 18.04 12.41
CA TYR A 67 2.55 18.86 11.31
C TYR A 67 3.31 18.63 9.99
N LEU A 68 4.64 18.64 10.06
CA LEU A 68 5.48 18.38 8.88
C LEU A 68 5.33 16.94 8.40
N TRP A 69 5.22 15.98 9.32
CA TRP A 69 4.97 14.57 9.00
C TRP A 69 3.66 14.37 8.26
N ASP A 70 2.55 14.93 8.77
CA ASP A 70 1.23 14.72 8.17
C ASP A 70 1.18 15.25 6.73
N ARG A 71 1.82 16.39 6.48
CA ARG A 71 1.98 16.95 5.12
C ARG A 71 2.85 16.08 4.23
N ALA A 72 4.01 15.64 4.72
CA ALA A 72 4.90 14.78 3.94
C ALA A 72 4.23 13.44 3.61
N ALA A 73 3.59 12.80 4.59
CA ALA A 73 2.89 11.54 4.42
C ALA A 73 1.71 11.68 3.45
N LEU A 74 0.96 12.79 3.51
CA LEU A 74 -0.11 13.06 2.56
C LEU A 74 0.43 13.24 1.14
N LEU A 75 1.52 14.00 0.96
CA LEU A 75 2.16 14.14 -0.36
C LEU A 75 2.63 12.79 -0.90
N VAL A 76 3.24 11.95 -0.07
CA VAL A 76 3.66 10.60 -0.46
C VAL A 76 2.45 9.75 -0.87
N LEU A 77 1.34 9.81 -0.13
CA LEU A 77 0.10 9.15 -0.53
C LEU A 77 -0.36 9.63 -1.91
N LEU A 78 -0.48 10.95 -2.11
CA LEU A 78 -0.93 11.52 -3.39
C LEU A 78 -0.01 11.12 -4.56
N MET A 79 1.30 11.15 -4.37
CA MET A 79 2.26 10.71 -5.39
C MET A 79 2.15 9.21 -5.67
N SER A 80 1.93 8.39 -4.64
CA SER A 80 1.82 6.94 -4.80
C SER A 80 0.62 6.52 -5.65
N LEU A 81 -0.46 7.31 -5.64
CA LEU A 81 -1.65 7.10 -6.48
C LEU A 81 -1.35 7.24 -7.99
N GLY A 82 -0.23 7.85 -8.37
CA GLY A 82 0.23 7.88 -9.75
C GLY A 82 0.43 6.47 -10.33
N SER A 83 0.83 5.49 -9.52
CA SER A 83 1.03 4.12 -10.00
C SER A 83 -0.29 3.37 -10.29
N PRO A 84 -1.29 3.33 -9.40
CA PRO A 84 -2.64 2.88 -9.75
C PRO A 84 -3.24 3.58 -10.97
N LEU A 85 -3.08 4.90 -11.07
CA LEU A 85 -3.60 5.67 -12.21
C LEU A 85 -2.91 5.30 -13.51
N GLY A 86 -1.58 5.20 -13.50
CA GLY A 86 -0.81 4.73 -14.65
C GLY A 86 -1.22 3.31 -15.07
N LEU A 87 -1.50 2.44 -14.10
CA LEU A 87 -1.98 1.09 -14.35
C LEU A 87 -3.37 1.13 -14.99
N ALA A 88 -4.33 1.88 -14.44
CA ALA A 88 -5.67 2.03 -15.02
C ALA A 88 -5.61 2.56 -16.46
N LEU A 89 -4.79 3.59 -16.70
CA LEU A 89 -4.61 4.20 -18.02
C LEU A 89 -3.82 3.33 -19.01
N GLY A 90 -3.24 2.22 -18.57
CA GLY A 90 -2.43 1.33 -19.42
C GLY A 90 -1.06 1.90 -19.80
N VAL A 91 -0.59 2.90 -19.06
CA VAL A 91 0.74 3.50 -19.24
C VAL A 91 1.82 2.58 -18.67
N ILE A 92 1.49 1.76 -17.67
CA ILE A 92 2.37 0.74 -17.10
C ILE A 92 1.75 -0.66 -17.21
N PRO A 93 2.56 -1.71 -17.44
CA PRO A 93 2.07 -3.08 -17.50
C PRO A 93 1.59 -3.55 -16.12
N VAL A 94 0.58 -4.42 -16.10
CA VAL A 94 0.03 -5.01 -14.87
C VAL A 94 1.06 -5.91 -14.18
N SER A 95 1.82 -6.67 -14.97
CA SER A 95 2.96 -7.47 -14.52
C SER A 95 4.22 -7.04 -15.27
N PRO A 96 5.26 -6.55 -14.58
CA PRO A 96 6.54 -6.27 -15.22
C PRO A 96 7.29 -7.52 -15.68
N ILE A 97 7.00 -8.67 -15.05
CA ILE A 97 7.68 -9.95 -15.33
C ILE A 97 7.06 -10.64 -16.54
N ASP A 98 5.74 -10.54 -16.68
CA ASP A 98 4.98 -11.09 -17.81
C ASP A 98 3.95 -10.06 -18.29
N PRO A 99 4.38 -9.08 -19.11
CA PRO A 99 3.53 -7.98 -19.58
C PRO A 99 2.37 -8.42 -20.47
N THR A 100 2.44 -9.65 -20.99
CA THR A 100 1.46 -10.23 -21.94
C THR A 100 0.44 -11.14 -21.26
N ASN A 101 0.47 -11.24 -19.93
CA ASN A 101 -0.43 -12.12 -19.19
C ASN A 101 -1.90 -11.73 -19.35
N GLU A 102 -2.65 -12.46 -20.16
CA GLU A 102 -4.05 -12.14 -20.48
C GLU A 102 -4.96 -12.15 -19.26
N LEU A 103 -4.73 -13.06 -18.29
CA LEU A 103 -5.47 -13.10 -17.04
C LEU A 103 -5.29 -11.78 -16.28
N LEU A 104 -4.05 -11.36 -16.01
CA LEU A 104 -3.81 -10.11 -15.28
C LEU A 104 -4.31 -8.87 -16.04
N ILE A 105 -4.21 -8.87 -17.36
CA ILE A 105 -4.72 -7.79 -18.21
C ILE A 105 -6.25 -7.69 -18.11
N SER A 106 -6.97 -8.82 -18.11
CA SER A 106 -8.44 -8.83 -17.99
C SER A 106 -8.95 -8.23 -16.66
N PHE A 107 -8.13 -8.24 -15.61
CA PHE A 107 -8.45 -7.66 -14.30
C PHE A 107 -7.77 -6.31 -14.04
N LYS A 108 -7.17 -5.68 -15.06
CA LYS A 108 -6.34 -4.47 -14.94
C LYS A 108 -7.01 -3.35 -14.14
N GLU A 109 -8.28 -3.02 -14.44
CA GLU A 109 -8.99 -1.92 -13.76
C GLU A 109 -9.22 -2.23 -12.28
N GLY A 110 -9.58 -3.47 -11.96
CA GLY A 110 -9.77 -3.88 -10.57
C GLY A 110 -8.46 -3.99 -9.80
N ILE A 111 -7.38 -4.42 -10.44
CA ILE A 111 -6.02 -4.38 -9.85
C ILE A 111 -5.60 -2.93 -9.58
N ALA A 112 -5.86 -2.00 -10.50
CA ALA A 112 -5.59 -0.58 -10.30
C ALA A 112 -6.36 -0.03 -9.09
N LEU A 113 -7.67 -0.31 -9.03
CA LEU A 113 -8.53 0.12 -7.94
C LEU A 113 -8.00 -0.41 -6.60
N ILE A 114 -7.70 -1.71 -6.53
CA ILE A 114 -7.21 -2.31 -5.29
C ILE A 114 -5.86 -1.72 -4.90
N TYR A 115 -4.92 -1.51 -5.83
CA TYR A 115 -3.67 -0.83 -5.51
C TYR A 115 -3.89 0.58 -4.93
N ALA A 116 -4.83 1.36 -5.45
CA ALA A 116 -5.19 2.65 -4.87
C ALA A 116 -5.70 2.53 -3.42
N VAL A 117 -6.57 1.54 -3.16
CA VAL A 117 -7.08 1.24 -1.81
C VAL A 117 -5.95 0.83 -0.88
N LEU A 118 -5.03 -0.03 -1.34
CA LEU A 118 -3.88 -0.50 -0.57
C LEU A 118 -2.95 0.65 -0.15
N HIS A 119 -2.72 1.64 -1.01
CA HIS A 119 -1.97 2.84 -0.65
C HIS A 119 -2.66 3.63 0.46
N PHE A 120 -3.97 3.80 0.33
CA PHE A 120 -4.78 4.52 1.32
C PHE A 120 -4.76 3.81 2.68
N THR A 121 -5.05 2.52 2.73
CA THR A 121 -5.09 1.73 3.98
C THR A 121 -3.71 1.63 4.64
N THR A 122 -2.64 1.52 3.86
CA THR A 122 -1.26 1.59 4.38
C THR A 122 -0.97 2.95 4.99
N TYR A 123 -1.38 4.05 4.34
CA TYR A 123 -1.31 5.39 4.92
C TYR A 123 -2.06 5.47 6.26
N PHE A 124 -3.28 4.93 6.35
CA PHE A 124 -4.02 4.91 7.63
C PHE A 124 -3.33 4.08 8.71
N ALA A 125 -2.74 2.95 8.35
CA ALA A 125 -1.97 2.14 9.30
C ALA A 125 -0.79 2.94 9.85
N VAL A 126 -0.03 3.62 8.99
CA VAL A 126 1.06 4.53 9.37
C VAL A 126 0.58 5.66 10.28
N GLN A 127 -0.55 6.30 9.95
CA GLN A 127 -1.12 7.39 10.75
C GLN A 127 -1.60 6.93 12.13
N ARG A 128 -2.15 5.71 12.22
CA ARG A 128 -2.65 5.14 13.48
C ARG A 128 -1.56 4.57 14.37
N THR A 129 -0.36 4.28 13.84
CA THR A 129 0.74 3.72 14.63
C THR A 129 1.96 4.64 14.65
N VAL A 130 2.72 4.73 13.56
CA VAL A 130 3.99 5.46 13.47
C VAL A 130 3.78 6.94 13.80
N ALA A 131 2.75 7.57 13.24
CA ALA A 131 2.53 9.00 13.45
C ALA A 131 2.17 9.37 14.90
N LYS A 132 1.58 8.44 15.67
CA LYS A 132 1.26 8.66 17.09
C LYS A 132 2.51 8.86 17.95
N GLU A 133 3.65 8.33 17.52
CA GLU A 133 4.92 8.49 18.20
C GLU A 133 5.45 9.94 18.16
N PHE A 134 4.85 10.83 17.35
CA PHE A 134 5.18 12.27 17.36
C PHE A 134 4.35 13.08 18.37
N SER A 135 3.34 12.46 18.98
CA SER A 135 2.44 13.09 19.95
C SER A 135 2.65 12.57 21.38
N ALA A 136 3.53 11.58 21.55
CA ALA A 136 3.99 11.05 22.83
C ALA A 136 5.33 11.70 23.21
#